data_AF-A0A3S1JPZ9-F1
#
_entry.id   AF-A0A3S1JPZ9-F1
#
_cell.length_a   1.000
_cell.length_b   1.000
_cell.length_c   1.000
_cell.angle_alpha   90.00
_cell.angle_beta   90.00
_cell.angle_gamma   90.00
#
_symmetry.space_group_name_H-M   'P 1'
#
loop_
_entity.id
_entity.type
_entity.pdbx_description
1 polymer ?
#
loop_
_entity_poly.entity_id
_entity_poly.type
_entity_poly.pdbx_seq_one_letter_code
_entity_poly.pdbx_strand_id
1 'polypeptide(L)' 'IPNETQTLPSAIYTFTQVPGGDAGALRLTLISIVISMAALVASEILARRVGKRMDIE' A
#
# COMPACT_ATOMS: atom_id res chain seq x y z
N ILE A 1 -14.73 17.17 -9.60
CA ILE A 1 -16.14 16.99 -9.19
C ILE A 1 -16.10 16.36 -7.80
N PRO A 2 -16.94 16.78 -6.83
CA PRO A 2 -17.04 16.05 -5.56
C PRO A 2 -17.42 14.59 -5.85
N ASN A 3 -16.81 13.61 -5.17
CA ASN A 3 -17.06 12.16 -5.29
C ASN A 3 -16.39 11.40 -6.46
N GLU A 4 -15.15 11.77 -6.82
CA GLU A 4 -14.34 10.95 -7.75
C GLU A 4 -13.50 9.92 -7.00
N THR A 5 -13.17 8.78 -7.65
CA THR A 5 -12.28 7.77 -7.07
C THR A 5 -10.94 8.40 -6.70
N GLN A 6 -10.66 8.47 -5.40
CA GLN A 6 -9.40 8.99 -4.90
C GLN A 6 -8.42 7.83 -4.68
N THR A 7 -7.34 7.81 -5.46
CA THR A 7 -6.26 6.86 -5.25
C THR A 7 -5.37 7.33 -4.10
N LEU A 8 -4.64 6.40 -3.47
CA LEU A 8 -3.72 6.77 -2.39
C LEU A 8 -2.70 7.85 -2.83
N PRO A 9 -2.08 7.77 -4.04
CA PRO A 9 -1.18 8.83 -4.51
C PRO A 9 -1.87 10.19 -4.67
N SER A 10 -3.09 10.24 -5.21
CA SER A 10 -3.78 11.52 -5.39
C SER A 10 -4.20 12.13 -4.06
N ALA A 11 -4.59 11.32 -3.06
CA ALA A 11 -4.86 11.78 -1.71
C ALA A 11 -3.61 12.38 -1.03
N ILE A 12 -2.45 11.72 -1.14
CA ILE A 12 -1.18 12.23 -0.60
C ILE A 12 -0.84 13.58 -1.24
N TYR A 13 -0.94 13.67 -2.57
CA TYR A 13 -0.70 14.91 -3.31
C TYR A 13 -1.62 16.04 -2.82
N THR A 14 -2.93 15.77 -2.67
CA THR A 14 -3.86 16.76 -2.12
C THR A 14 -3.47 17.20 -0.72
N PHE A 15 -3.06 16.29 0.18
CA PHE A 15 -2.61 16.69 1.52
C PHE A 15 -1.39 17.60 1.49
N THR A 16 -0.44 17.37 0.58
CA THR A 16 0.73 18.26 0.43
C THR A 16 0.40 19.64 -0.13
N GLN A 17 -0.77 19.82 -0.75
CA GLN A 17 -1.21 21.10 -1.28
C GLN A 17 -2.00 21.95 -0.27
N VAL A 18 -2.44 21.36 0.84
CA VAL A 18 -3.22 22.06 1.88
C VAL A 18 -2.26 22.57 2.97
N PRO A 19 -2.31 23.86 3.36
CA PRO A 19 -1.51 24.37 4.48
C PRO A 19 -1.75 23.54 5.75
N GLY A 20 -0.67 22.98 6.32
CA GLY A 20 -0.74 22.10 7.51
C GLY A 20 -1.14 20.64 7.24
N GLY A 21 -1.23 20.21 5.97
CA GLY A 21 -1.58 18.85 5.58
C GLY A 21 -0.45 17.82 5.69
N ASP A 22 0.78 18.25 6.04
CA ASP A 22 1.98 17.40 6.06
C ASP A 22 1.83 16.15 6.95
N ALA A 23 1.25 16.31 8.14
CA ALA A 23 1.02 15.18 9.05
C ALA A 23 0.04 14.15 8.44
N GLY A 24 -0.96 14.61 7.69
CA GLY A 24 -1.91 13.75 6.98
C GLY A 24 -1.23 13.00 5.82
N ALA A 25 -0.43 13.71 5.03
CA ALA A 25 0.37 13.13 3.95
C ALA A 25 1.34 12.05 4.49
N LEU A 26 2.06 12.35 5.59
CA LEU A 26 3.01 11.42 6.21
C LEU A 26 2.30 10.16 6.72
N ARG A 27 1.18 10.31 7.43
CA ARG A 27 0.41 9.18 7.96
C ARG A 27 -0.06 8.25 6.83
N LEU A 28 -0.64 8.82 5.76
CA LEU A 28 -1.14 8.04 4.64
C LEU A 28 -0.01 7.34 3.86
N THR A 29 1.13 8.01 3.73
CA THR A 29 2.34 7.43 3.12
C THR A 29 2.85 6.23 3.91
N LEU A 30 2.97 6.36 5.24
CA LEU A 30 3.40 5.25 6.10
C LEU A 30 2.45 4.05 6.03
N ILE A 31 1.13 4.30 6.03
CA ILE A 31 0.14 3.23 5.87
C ILE A 31 0.32 2.51 4.52
N SER A 32 0.52 3.26 3.44
CA SER A 32 0.71 2.70 2.08
C SER A 32 1.96 1.82 2.00
N ILE A 33 3.06 2.25 2.63
CA ILE A 33 4.30 1.47 2.73
C ILE A 33 4.06 0.17 3.49
N VAL A 34 3.42 0.23 4.66
CA VAL A 34 3.14 -0.95 5.49
C VAL A 34 2.29 -1.96 4.73
N ILE A 35 1.23 -1.51 4.05
CA ILE A 35 0.37 -2.38 3.23
C ILE A 35 1.17 -3.04 2.11
N SER A 36 1.99 -2.26 1.40
CA SER A 36 2.80 -2.77 0.28
C SER A 36 3.81 -3.82 0.74
N MET A 37 4.51 -3.56 1.85
CA MET A 37 5.46 -4.49 2.45
C MET A 37 4.76 -5.77 2.94
N ALA A 38 3.60 -5.64 3.58
CA ALA A 38 2.81 -6.78 4.03
C ALA A 38 2.34 -7.65 2.84
N ALA A 39 1.91 -7.02 1.75
CA ALA A 39 1.50 -7.72 0.53
C ALA A 39 2.65 -8.49 -0.12
N LEU A 40 3.86 -7.92 -0.14
CA LEU A 40 5.07 -8.60 -0.65
C LEU A 40 5.44 -9.81 0.23
N VAL A 41 5.47 -9.63 1.56
CA VAL A 41 5.75 -10.72 2.50
C VAL A 41 4.71 -11.84 2.37
N ALA A 42 3.43 -11.48 2.28
CA ALA A 42 2.36 -12.46 2.06
C ALA A 42 2.52 -13.20 0.73
N SER A 43 2.83 -12.49 -0.35
CA SER A 43 3.08 -13.07 -1.68
C SER A 43 4.21 -14.08 -1.63
N GLU A 44 5.31 -13.74 -0.96
CA GLU A 44 6.46 -14.63 -0.82
C GLU A 44 6.13 -15.88 0.02
N ILE A 45 5.40 -15.72 1.13
CA ILE A 45 4.95 -16.85 1.95
C ILE A 45 4.07 -17.80 1.13
N LEU A 46 3.14 -17.26 0.33
CA LEU A 46 2.29 -18.06 -0.55
C LEU A 46 3.11 -18.76 -1.63
N ALA A 47 4.03 -18.05 -2.29
CA ALA A 47 4.91 -18.62 -3.32
C ALA A 47 5.73 -19.79 -2.77
N ARG A 48 6.35 -19.63 -1.59
CA ARG A 48 7.07 -20.72 -0.91
C ARG A 48 6.18 -21.91 -0.58
N ARG A 49 4.94 -21.66 -0.14
CA ARG A 49 3.97 -22.73 0.18
C ARG A 49 3.51 -23.51 -1.06
N VAL A 50 3.33 -22.83 -2.19
CA VAL A 50 2.95 -23.48 -3.45
C VAL A 50 4.14 -24.29 -3.99
N GLY A 51 5.34 -23.71 -4.03
CA GLY A 51 6.54 -24.43 -4.48
C GLY A 51 6.79 -25.72 -3.69
N LYS A 52 6.65 -25.68 -2.36
CA LYS A 52 6.79 -26.86 -1.51
C LYS A 52 5.75 -27.97 -1.79
N ARG A 53 4.59 -27.66 -2.38
CA ARG A 53 3.59 -28.66 -2.78
C ARG A 53 3.92 -29.32 -4.13
N MET A 54 4.70 -28.65 -4.96
CA MET A 54 5.09 -29.14 -6.29
C MET A 54 6.32 -30.06 -6.24
N ASP A 55 7.19 -29.90 -5.24
CA ASP A 55 8.34 -30.80 -4.95
C ASP A 55 7.94 -32.20 -4.40
N ILE A 56 6.65 -32.54 -4.36
CA ILE A 56 6.15 -33.82 -3.80
C ILE A 56 5.87 -34.86 -4.91
N GLU A 57 6.05 -34.52 -6.19
CA GLU A 57 5.90 -35.47 -7.32
C GLU A 57 7.24 -36.01 -7.85
#